data_AF-A0A9C8M2A4-F1
#
_entry.id   AF-A0A9C8M2A4-F1
#
_cell.length_a   1.000
_cell.length_b   1.000
_cell.length_c   1.000
_cell.angle_alpha   90.00
_cell.angle_beta   90.00
_cell.angle_gamma   90.00
#
_symmetry.space_group_name_H-M   'P 1'
#
loop_
_entity.id
_entity.type
_entity.pdbx_description
1 polymer ?
#
loop_
_entity_poly.entity_id
_entity_poly.type
_entity_poly.pdbx_seq_one_letter_code
_entity_poly.pdbx_strand_id
1 'polypeptide(L)'
;EYSLNEMILVVIDAGGETMGLLVDDLDEIVELDLKKIRHLEPGNSFPDGIVAGVINRDGMDYYLIDLQRLSQSQYEAPVIRDTEAQV
;
A
#
# COMPACT_ATOMS: atom_id res chain seq x y z
N GLU A 1 -10.92 -15.46 23.80
CA GLU A 1 -11.93 -14.82 22.93
C GLU A 1 -11.23 -14.41 21.64
N TYR A 2 -11.74 -14.84 20.50
CA TYR A 2 -11.26 -14.35 19.21
C TYR A 2 -12.00 -13.04 18.93
N SER A 3 -11.29 -11.93 19.03
CA SER A 3 -11.80 -10.62 18.58
C SER A 3 -12.05 -10.74 17.08
N LEU A 4 -13.18 -10.23 16.61
CA LEU A 4 -13.37 -10.00 15.17
C LEU A 4 -12.22 -9.09 14.74
N ASN A 5 -11.45 -9.52 13.72
CA ASN A 5 -10.43 -8.67 13.10
C ASN A 5 -11.17 -7.50 12.43
N GLU A 6 -11.30 -6.39 13.14
CA GLU A 6 -11.85 -5.15 12.61
C GLU A 6 -10.85 -4.61 11.58
N MET A 7 -11.12 -4.85 10.29
CA MET A 7 -10.34 -4.23 9.22
C MET A 7 -10.86 -2.81 8.97
N ILE A 8 -9.94 -1.87 8.81
CA ILE A 8 -10.23 -0.48 8.48
C ILE A 8 -10.14 -0.31 6.95
N LEU A 9 -11.14 0.31 6.34
CA LEU A 9 -11.10 0.71 4.93
C LEU A 9 -10.67 2.18 4.82
N VAL A 10 -9.46 2.41 4.31
CA VAL A 10 -8.96 3.75 3.97
C VAL A 10 -9.36 4.08 2.53
N VAL A 11 -10.22 5.08 2.36
CA VAL A 11 -10.65 5.55 1.03
C VAL A 11 -9.75 6.69 0.57
N ILE A 12 -9.16 6.55 -0.62
CA ILE A 12 -8.20 7.51 -1.16
C ILE A 12 -8.63 7.94 -2.55
N ASP A 13 -8.64 9.25 -2.80
CA ASP A 13 -8.74 9.82 -4.14
C ASP A 13 -7.32 10.10 -4.66
N ALA A 14 -6.88 9.30 -5.63
CA ALA A 14 -5.59 9.39 -6.27
C ALA A 14 -5.75 9.80 -7.73
N GLY A 15 -5.85 11.11 -7.98
CA GLY A 15 -5.87 11.65 -9.35
C GLY A 15 -7.17 11.38 -10.11
N GLY A 16 -8.32 11.36 -9.41
CA GLY A 16 -9.64 11.14 -10.01
C GLY A 16 -10.07 9.66 -10.02
N GLU A 17 -9.22 8.77 -9.53
CA GLU A 17 -9.59 7.38 -9.21
C GLU A 17 -9.76 7.24 -7.70
N THR A 18 -10.91 6.71 -7.27
CA THR A 18 -11.15 6.37 -5.87
C THR A 18 -10.75 4.91 -5.64
N MET A 19 -9.86 4.70 -4.67
CA MET A 19 -9.45 3.36 -4.22
C MET A 19 -9.74 3.16 -2.74
N GLY A 20 -9.91 1.90 -2.35
CA GLY A 20 -10.01 1.48 -0.96
C GLY A 20 -8.84 0.60 -0.57
N LEU A 21 -8.13 0.95 0.50
CA LEU A 21 -7.10 0.11 1.11
C LEU A 21 -7.64 -0.49 2.41
N LEU A 22 -7.67 -1.82 2.49
CA LEU A 22 -7.94 -2.52 3.74
C LEU A 22 -6.65 -2.58 4.55
N VAL A 23 -6.71 -2.09 5.79
CA VAL A 23 -5.59 -2.09 6.74
C VAL A 23 -6.05 -2.65 8.08
N ASP A 24 -5.11 -3.20 8.84
CA ASP A 24 -5.40 -3.73 10.17
C ASP A 24 -5.62 -2.63 11.20
N ASP A 25 -4.88 -1.53 11.10
CA ASP A 25 -4.95 -0.41 12.05
C ASP A 25 -4.51 0.92 11.39
N LEU A 26 -4.92 2.03 11.99
CA LEU A 26 -4.50 3.39 11.64
C LEU A 26 -3.89 4.06 12.87
N ASP A 27 -2.59 4.38 12.80
CA ASP A 27 -1.84 4.91 13.94
C ASP A 27 -1.96 6.44 14.04
N GLU A 28 -1.22 7.19 13.21
CA GLU A 28 -1.18 8.65 13.28
C GLU A 28 -0.96 9.30 11.91
N ILE A 29 -1.29 10.60 11.82
CA ILE A 29 -0.95 11.47 10.69
C ILE A 29 0.35 12.19 11.03
N VAL A 30 1.36 12.03 10.16
CA VAL A 30 2.72 12.50 10.42
C VAL A 30 3.22 13.41 9.29
N GLU A 31 3.83 14.52 9.68
CA GLU A 31 4.54 15.39 8.75
C GLU A 31 5.95 14.82 8.52
N LEU A 32 6.33 14.69 7.24
CA LEU A 32 7.60 14.08 6.84
C LEU A 32 8.58 15.10 6.29
N ASP A 33 9.82 15.06 6.78
CA ASP A 33 10.94 15.74 6.13
C ASP A 33 11.41 14.90 4.93
N LEU A 34 11.08 15.38 3.73
CA LEU A 34 11.40 14.69 2.48
C LEU A 34 12.90 14.40 2.30
N LYS A 35 13.78 15.16 2.95
CA LYS A 35 15.24 14.95 2.87
C LYS A 35 15.69 13.69 3.63
N LYS A 36 14.86 13.17 4.53
CA LYS A 36 15.16 11.96 5.32
C LYS A 36 14.64 10.68 4.66
N ILE A 37 13.95 10.80 3.53
CA ILE A 37 13.46 9.65 2.77
C ILE A 37 14.66 8.97 2.11
N ARG A 38 14.88 7.70 2.49
CA ARG A 38 15.87 6.83 1.84
C ARG A 38 15.18 6.09 0.72
N HIS A 39 15.80 6.03 -0.44
CA HIS A 39 15.30 5.21 -1.54
C HIS A 39 15.69 3.75 -1.30
N LEU A 40 14.82 2.82 -1.67
CA LEU A 40 15.16 1.40 -1.67
C LEU A 40 15.95 1.07 -2.93
N GLU A 41 16.99 0.27 -2.76
CA GLU A 41 17.69 -0.32 -3.89
C GLU A 41 16.78 -1.33 -4.63
N PRO A 42 16.99 -1.53 -5.95
CA PRO A 42 16.29 -2.55 -6.72
C PRO A 42 16.47 -3.96 -6.13
N GLY A 43 15.47 -4.83 -6.31
CA GLY A 43 15.52 -6.22 -5.84
C GLY A 43 15.12 -6.43 -4.37
N ASN A 44 14.43 -5.45 -3.78
CA ASN A 44 13.78 -5.62 -2.48
C ASN A 44 12.52 -6.51 -2.59
N SER A 45 11.92 -6.88 -1.46
CA SER A 45 10.75 -7.79 -1.43
C SER A 45 9.44 -7.17 -1.92
N PHE A 46 9.42 -5.87 -2.22
CA PHE A 46 8.24 -5.19 -2.77
C PHE A 46 8.29 -5.23 -4.30
N PRO A 47 7.12 -5.25 -4.97
CA PRO A 47 7.09 -5.08 -6.41
C PRO A 47 7.78 -3.77 -6.80
N ASP A 48 8.60 -3.83 -7.84
CA ASP A 48 9.44 -2.71 -8.25
C ASP A 48 8.60 -1.45 -8.43
N GLY A 49 8.99 -0.41 -7.68
CA GLY A 49 8.40 0.90 -7.79
C GLY A 49 7.14 1.17 -6.97
N ILE A 50 6.56 0.19 -6.25
CA ILE A 50 5.42 0.46 -5.35
C ILE A 50 5.88 1.24 -4.10
N VAL A 51 7.07 0.97 -3.60
CA VAL A 51 7.64 1.72 -2.48
C VAL A 51 8.41 2.92 -3.00
N ALA A 52 7.95 4.13 -2.66
CA ALA A 52 8.60 5.39 -3.00
C ALA A 52 9.86 5.63 -2.15
N GLY A 53 9.90 5.08 -0.93
CA GLY A 53 11.06 5.18 -0.05
C GLY A 53 10.78 4.67 1.35
N VAL A 54 11.76 4.85 2.23
CA VAL A 54 11.70 4.44 3.64
C VAL A 54 12.16 5.59 4.51
N ILE A 55 11.41 5.85 5.57
CA ILE A 55 11.81 6.73 6.66
C ILE A 55 12.11 5.89 7.89
N ASN A 56 13.12 6.27 8.67
CA ASN A 56 13.33 5.70 10.00
C ASN A 56 12.85 6.71 11.04
N ARG A 57 11.96 6.28 11.93
CA ARG A 57 11.48 7.08 13.06
C ARG A 57 11.46 6.19 14.30
N ASP A 58 12.07 6.68 15.36
CA ASP A 58 12.13 5.99 16.66
C ASP A 58 12.67 4.55 16.55
N GLY A 59 13.59 4.33 15.61
CA GLY A 59 14.19 3.02 15.33
C GLY A 59 13.34 2.10 14.45
N MET A 60 12.15 2.51 14.05
CA MET A 60 11.24 1.77 13.19
C MET A 60 11.30 2.30 11.75
N ASP A 61 11.37 1.38 10.79
CA ASP A 61 11.31 1.71 9.37
C ASP A 61 9.85 1.74 8.90
N TYR A 62 9.44 2.88 8.33
CA TYR A 62 8.13 3.06 7.71
C TYR A 62 8.31 3.17 6.19
N TYR A 63 7.59 2.33 5.46
CA TYR A 63 7.61 2.27 4.00
C TYR A 63 6.58 3.24 3.43
N LEU A 64 7.03 4.13 2.56
CA LEU A 64 6.17 5.08 1.85
C LEU A 64 5.67 4.42 0.57
N ILE A 65 4.35 4.23 0.47
CA ILE A 65 3.71 3.61 -0.69
C ILE A 65 3.36 4.68 -1.72
N ASP A 66 3.77 4.48 -2.97
CA ASP A 66 3.32 5.27 -4.11
C ASP A 66 1.92 4.79 -4.53
N LEU A 67 0.91 5.56 -4.13
CA LEU A 67 -0.50 5.22 -4.38
C LEU A 67 -0.86 5.24 -5.87
N GLN A 68 -0.20 6.06 -6.68
CA GLN A 68 -0.46 6.14 -8.11
C GLN A 68 0.06 4.88 -8.82
N ARG A 69 1.26 4.42 -8.44
CA ARG A 69 1.81 3.16 -8.96
C ARG A 69 1.06 1.95 -8.42
N LEU A 70 0.61 2.01 -7.17
CA LEU A 70 -0.24 0.98 -6.58
C LEU A 70 -1.53 0.81 -7.39
N SER A 71 -2.21 1.91 -7.75
CA SER A 71 -3.43 1.85 -8.58
C SER A 71 -3.17 1.19 -9.93
N GLN A 72 -2.10 1.61 -10.62
CA GLN A 72 -1.71 1.09 -11.93
C GLN A 72 -1.36 -0.40 -11.90
N SER A 73 -0.65 -0.85 -10.86
CA SER A 73 -0.27 -2.25 -10.72
C SER A 73 -1.47 -3.21 -10.62
N GLN A 74 -2.60 -2.74 -10.09
CA GLN A 74 -3.83 -3.54 -10.04
C GLN A 74 -4.52 -3.69 -11.41
N TYR A 75 -4.35 -2.72 -12.31
CA TYR A 75 -4.89 -2.81 -13.67
C TYR A 75 -4.05 -3.72 -14.58
N GLU A 76 -2.75 -3.84 -14.30
CA GLU A 76 -1.85 -4.72 -15.05
C GLU A 76 -1.84 -6.17 -14.52
N ALA A 77 -2.30 -6.39 -13.28
CA ALA A 77 -2.50 -7.73 -12.76
C ALA A 77 -3.64 -8.43 -13.55
N PRO A 78 -3.43 -9.68 -14.02
CA PRO A 78 -4.52 -10.42 -14.63
C PRO A 78 -5.63 -10.56 -13.60
N VAL A 79 -6.81 -10.02 -13.92
CA VAL A 79 -8.03 -10.28 -13.15
C VAL A 79 -8.22 -11.78 -13.18
N ILE A 80 -7.91 -12.46 -12.08
CA ILE A 80 -8.27 -13.87 -11.88
C ILE A 80 -9.79 -13.85 -11.73
N ARG A 81 -10.48 -13.93 -12.86
CA ARG A 81 -11.89 -14.29 -12.87
C ARG A 81 -11.91 -15.75 -12.47
N ASP A 82 -12.36 -16.03 -11.25
CA ASP A 82 -12.79 -17.36 -10.87
C ASP A 82 -13.75 -17.85 -11.95
N THR A 83 -13.22 -18.68 -12.84
CA THR A 83 -13.99 -19.34 -13.87
C THR A 83 -14.56 -20.58 -13.19
N GLU A 84 -15.46 -20.38 -12.24
CA GLU A 84 -16.23 -21.48 -11.68
C GLU A 84 -17.45 -21.77 -12.57
N ALA A 85 -17.48 -23.03 -12.99
CA ALA A 85 -18.63 -23.82 -13.40
C ALA A 85 -19.35 -23.43 -14.71
N GLN A 86 -18.91 -24.03 -15.82
CA GLN A 86 -19.86 -24.59 -16.78
C GLN A 86 -20.01 -26.08 -16.50
N VAL A 87 -21.21 -26.44 -16.03
CA VAL A 87 -21.74 -27.81 -15.93
C VAL A 87 -22.16 -28.28 -17.32
#